data_AF-A0A7X9LBH3-F1
#
_entry.id   AF-A0A7X9LBH3-F1
#
_cell.length_a   1.000
_cell.length_b   1.000
_cell.length_c   1.000
_cell.angle_alpha   90.00
_cell.angle_beta   90.00
_cell.angle_gamma   90.00
#
_symmetry.space_group_name_H-M   'P 1'
#
loop_
_entity.id
_entity.type
_entity.pdbx_description
1 polymer ?
#
loop_
_entity_poly.entity_id
_entity_poly.type
_entity_poly.pdbx_seq_one_letter_code
_entity_poly.pdbx_strand_id
1 'polypeptide(L)'
;MPNKSSVPWAAVTGRGSGVLAVAVAALLASTVSGSSVAQVRQQAPETAPEQLSAQSLAATYGSKKGGKARNVIFIQGDGMGTAHRELMRLALKGQGGQLEMNKMQYTGLVATESADKKEAVTDSAAAATAYSAGVRTYNGAVGVDSNGKPVKNLLERARDAGKATGVVTTSQVTDASPAAFSAHVANRSDQSEIARQIIEETKVDVVLGGGEDWWFPAGNPGAWPDNPPKDPTEQSKGTKGNLVTRAQQLGYSYVR
;
A
#
# COMPACT_ATOMS: atom_id res chain seq x y z
N MET A 1 -34.84 -24.16 -7.09
CA MET A 1 -34.47 -25.51 -6.60
C MET A 1 -32.95 -25.62 -6.69
N PRO A 2 -32.26 -26.09 -5.62
CA PRO A 2 -30.86 -25.73 -5.35
C PRO A 2 -29.88 -26.91 -5.43
N ASN A 3 -28.58 -26.64 -5.50
CA ASN A 3 -27.62 -27.39 -4.69
C ASN A 3 -26.46 -26.52 -4.21
N LYS A 4 -26.18 -26.67 -2.91
CA LYS A 4 -25.16 -26.01 -2.09
C LYS A 4 -23.90 -26.89 -2.08
N SER A 5 -22.74 -26.28 -1.88
CA SER A 5 -21.76 -26.89 -0.96
C SER A 5 -21.24 -25.81 -0.02
N SER A 6 -21.61 -25.94 1.24
CA SER A 6 -21.16 -25.15 2.38
C SER A 6 -19.98 -25.86 3.05
N VAL A 7 -18.99 -25.11 3.50
CA VAL A 7 -18.09 -25.54 4.59
C VAL A 7 -18.07 -24.41 5.65
N PRO A 8 -18.37 -24.72 6.92
CA PRO A 8 -18.71 -23.73 7.94
C PRO A 8 -17.47 -23.11 8.58
N TRP A 9 -17.53 -21.82 8.90
CA TRP A 9 -16.69 -21.24 9.94
C TRP A 9 -17.54 -21.03 11.19
N ALA A 10 -17.05 -21.54 12.33
CA ALA A 10 -17.67 -21.39 13.63
C ALA A 10 -17.27 -20.05 14.26
N ALA A 11 -18.23 -19.35 14.85
CA ALA A 11 -18.01 -18.21 15.72
C ALA A 11 -18.36 -18.60 17.16
N VAL A 12 -17.53 -18.19 18.12
CA VAL A 12 -17.83 -18.24 19.56
C VAL A 12 -17.90 -16.80 20.08
N THR A 13 -18.93 -16.56 20.90
CA THR A 13 -19.41 -15.27 21.38
C THR A 13 -18.79 -14.87 22.73
N GLY A 14 -18.89 -13.59 23.10
CA GLY A 14 -18.60 -13.08 24.44
C GLY A 14 -19.15 -11.67 24.69
N ARG A 15 -19.90 -11.50 25.77
CA ARG A 15 -20.79 -10.37 26.14
C ARG A 15 -20.09 -9.17 26.81
N GLY A 16 -20.78 -8.01 26.72
CA GLY A 16 -20.91 -6.99 27.78
C GLY A 16 -20.02 -5.75 27.62
N SER A 17 -20.33 -4.54 28.07
CA SER A 17 -21.55 -3.82 28.52
C SER A 17 -21.10 -2.39 28.87
N GLY A 18 -21.80 -1.36 28.40
CA GLY A 18 -21.74 0.06 28.87
C GLY A 18 -20.49 0.87 28.47
N VAL A 19 -20.47 2.20 28.36
CA VAL A 19 -21.45 3.27 28.61
C VAL A 19 -21.15 4.43 27.62
N LEU A 20 -22.21 5.14 27.28
CA LEU A 20 -22.35 6.37 26.50
C LEU A 20 -21.39 7.51 26.92
N ALA A 21 -20.86 8.24 25.94
CA ALA A 21 -20.57 9.68 26.07
C ALA A 21 -20.73 10.36 24.70
N VAL A 22 -21.76 11.20 24.62
CA VAL A 22 -22.07 12.08 23.49
C VAL A 22 -21.35 13.40 23.72
N ALA A 23 -20.72 13.95 22.69
CA ALA A 23 -20.41 15.38 22.60
C ALA A 23 -20.85 15.89 21.23
N VAL A 24 -21.96 16.63 21.25
CA VAL A 24 -22.48 17.44 20.14
C VAL A 24 -21.71 18.75 20.12
N ALA A 25 -21.18 19.14 18.95
CA ALA A 25 -20.84 20.53 18.67
C ALA A 25 -21.60 20.95 17.41
N ALA A 26 -22.72 21.64 17.62
CA ALA A 26 -23.42 22.38 16.59
C ALA A 26 -22.64 23.67 16.30
N LEU A 27 -22.40 23.98 15.02
CA LEU A 27 -22.12 25.34 14.60
C LEU A 27 -23.26 25.80 13.68
N LEU A 28 -24.05 26.74 14.19
CA LEU A 28 -24.99 27.55 13.43
C LEU A 28 -24.19 28.52 12.56
N ALA A 29 -24.41 28.51 11.25
CA ALA A 29 -23.97 29.57 10.37
C ALA A 29 -25.14 30.55 10.18
N SER A 30 -25.07 31.72 10.83
CA SER A 30 -25.84 32.89 10.44
C SER A 30 -25.03 33.69 9.42
N THR A 31 -25.70 34.07 8.34
CA THR A 31 -25.18 34.95 7.29
C THR A 31 -24.98 36.37 7.82
N VAL A 32 -23.77 36.92 7.65
CA VAL A 32 -23.55 38.37 7.61
C VAL A 32 -22.64 38.69 6.42
N SER A 33 -23.19 39.49 5.52
CA SER A 33 -22.54 40.13 4.38
C SER A 33 -21.60 41.24 4.85
N GLY A 34 -20.44 41.41 4.20
CA GLY A 34 -19.65 42.65 4.33
C GLY A 34 -18.14 42.47 4.32
N SER A 35 -17.55 42.60 3.13
CA SER A 35 -16.23 43.17 2.80
C SER A 35 -15.09 43.16 3.83
N SER A 36 -14.18 42.20 3.68
CA SER A 36 -12.71 42.37 3.73
C SER A 36 -12.08 40.99 3.55
N VAL A 37 -11.62 40.68 2.33
CA VAL A 37 -10.79 39.48 2.10
C VAL A 37 -9.39 39.82 2.56
N ALA A 38 -9.13 39.68 3.86
CA ALA A 38 -7.77 39.48 4.34
C ALA A 38 -7.32 38.13 3.77
N GLN A 39 -6.46 38.15 2.76
CA GLN A 39 -5.78 36.93 2.32
C GLN A 39 -4.92 36.42 3.47
N VAL A 40 -5.42 35.41 4.17
CA VAL A 40 -4.60 34.58 5.04
C VAL A 40 -3.67 33.80 4.12
N ARG A 41 -2.48 34.36 3.89
CA ARG A 41 -1.37 33.64 3.28
C ARG A 41 -0.97 32.55 4.27
N GLN A 42 -1.49 31.34 4.09
CA GLN A 42 -0.92 30.15 4.71
C GLN A 42 0.48 29.97 4.12
N GLN A 43 1.47 30.61 4.72
CA GLN A 43 2.85 30.17 4.61
C GLN A 43 2.93 28.86 5.40
N ALA A 44 2.89 27.73 4.69
CA ALA A 44 3.29 26.47 5.25
C ALA A 44 4.75 26.62 5.70
N PRO A 45 5.10 26.31 6.96
CA PRO A 45 6.48 26.35 7.40
C PRO A 45 7.26 25.29 6.61
N GLU A 46 8.29 25.75 5.91
CA GLU A 46 9.21 24.95 5.09
C GLU A 46 10.22 24.21 6.00
N THR A 47 9.72 23.58 7.06
CA THR A 47 10.53 22.76 7.97
C THR A 47 10.29 21.29 7.65
N ALA A 48 11.38 20.53 7.50
CA ALA A 48 11.37 19.08 7.31
C ALA A 48 10.33 18.40 8.22
N PRO A 49 9.60 17.37 7.73
CA PRO A 49 8.58 16.73 8.55
C PRO A 49 9.25 16.17 9.81
N GLU A 50 8.88 16.74 10.95
CA GLU A 50 9.24 16.20 12.26
C GLU A 50 8.77 14.75 12.28
N GLN A 51 9.71 13.81 12.37
CA GLN A 51 9.39 12.40 12.48
C GLN A 51 8.56 12.23 13.75
N LEU A 52 7.25 12.01 13.60
CA LEU A 52 6.36 11.70 14.71
C LEU A 52 6.92 10.47 15.42
N SER A 53 7.48 10.69 16.61
CA SER A 53 8.04 9.62 17.40
C SER A 53 6.93 8.66 17.80
N ALA A 54 7.23 7.36 17.91
CA ALA A 54 6.27 6.38 18.41
C ALA A 54 5.69 6.77 19.79
N GLN A 55 6.42 7.61 20.54
CA GLN A 55 6.03 8.15 21.84
C GLN A 55 4.92 9.21 21.72
N SER A 56 4.95 10.09 20.72
CA SER A 56 3.90 11.10 20.52
C SER A 56 2.59 10.47 20.05
N LEU A 57 2.67 9.42 19.23
CA LEU A 57 1.51 8.61 18.83
C LEU A 57 0.93 7.82 20.00
N ALA A 58 1.77 7.22 20.85
CA ALA A 58 1.31 6.48 22.04
C ALA A 58 0.63 7.38 23.10
N ALA A 59 1.09 8.63 23.23
CA ALA A 59 0.51 9.60 24.14
C ALA A 59 -0.88 10.09 23.68
N THR A 60 -1.08 10.24 22.36
CA THR A 60 -2.32 10.80 21.79
C THR A 60 -3.46 9.78 21.77
N TYR A 61 -3.16 8.50 21.52
CA TYR A 61 -4.19 7.47 21.30
C TYR A 61 -4.53 6.62 22.53
N GLY A 62 -3.99 6.97 23.70
CA GLY A 62 -4.22 6.21 24.93
C GLY A 62 -3.60 4.82 24.82
N SER A 63 -2.43 4.64 25.42
CA SER A 63 -1.84 3.32 25.66
C SER A 63 -2.80 2.46 26.52
N LYS A 64 -3.77 1.78 25.91
CA LYS A 64 -4.02 0.40 26.34
C LYS A 64 -2.68 -0.29 26.11
N LYS A 65 -2.14 -0.96 27.13
CA LYS A 65 -0.97 -1.84 27.02
C LYS A 65 -1.31 -2.98 26.03
N GLY A 66 -1.37 -2.66 24.75
CA GLY A 66 -1.47 -3.61 23.67
C GLY A 66 -0.13 -4.32 23.62
N GLY A 67 -0.16 -5.65 23.75
CA GLY A 67 1.04 -6.45 23.55
C GLY A 67 1.69 -6.13 22.21
N LYS A 68 3.00 -6.32 22.12
CA LYS A 68 3.76 -6.14 20.88
C LYS A 68 3.14 -7.00 19.77
N ALA A 69 2.81 -6.39 18.64
CA ALA A 69 2.28 -7.12 17.49
C ALA A 69 3.31 -8.18 17.02
N ARG A 70 2.87 -9.45 16.96
CA ARG A 70 3.70 -10.53 16.42
C ARG A 70 3.81 -10.43 14.91
N ASN A 71 2.70 -10.13 14.25
CA ASN A 71 2.52 -10.06 12.80
C ASN A 71 1.88 -8.72 12.42
N VAL A 72 2.20 -8.22 11.23
CA VAL A 72 1.57 -7.05 10.63
C VAL A 72 1.08 -7.45 9.24
N ILE A 73 -0.20 -7.19 8.96
CA ILE A 73 -0.80 -7.38 7.64
C ILE A 73 -1.28 -6.00 7.19
N PHE A 74 -0.71 -5.51 6.09
CA PHE A 74 -1.07 -4.24 5.49
C PHE A 74 -1.87 -4.52 4.20
N ILE A 75 -3.09 -4.00 4.12
CA ILE A 75 -3.98 -4.18 2.97
C ILE A 75 -4.21 -2.82 2.34
N GLN A 76 -3.70 -2.64 1.12
CA GLN A 76 -3.85 -1.41 0.34
C GLN A 76 -4.89 -1.61 -0.76
N GLY A 77 -5.96 -0.82 -0.73
CA GLY A 77 -6.84 -0.65 -1.89
C GLY A 77 -6.32 0.48 -2.76
N ASP A 78 -5.68 0.18 -3.89
CA ASP A 78 -5.16 1.20 -4.81
C ASP A 78 -6.33 2.04 -5.38
N GLY A 79 -6.20 3.37 -5.35
CA GLY A 79 -7.28 4.32 -5.70
C GLY A 79 -8.52 4.31 -4.79
N MET A 80 -8.53 3.54 -3.70
CA MET A 80 -9.73 3.26 -2.90
C MET A 80 -10.08 4.37 -1.89
N GLY A 81 -10.55 5.51 -2.39
CA GLY A 81 -11.12 6.59 -1.58
C GLY A 81 -12.45 6.26 -0.91
N THR A 82 -12.97 7.20 -0.11
CA THR A 82 -14.24 7.05 0.64
C THR A 82 -15.44 6.79 -0.27
N ALA A 83 -15.51 7.46 -1.42
CA ALA A 83 -16.57 7.25 -2.41
C ALA A 83 -16.54 5.81 -2.98
N HIS A 84 -15.36 5.29 -3.31
CA HIS A 84 -15.20 3.91 -3.77
C HIS A 84 -15.64 2.91 -2.69
N ARG A 85 -15.26 3.14 -1.43
CA ARG A 85 -15.68 2.31 -0.28
C ARG A 85 -17.20 2.26 -0.16
N GLU A 86 -17.87 3.40 -0.27
CA GLU A 86 -19.33 3.45 -0.17
C GLU A 86 -20.01 2.76 -1.35
N LEU A 87 -19.52 2.98 -2.57
CA LEU A 87 -20.01 2.27 -3.76
C LEU A 87 -19.90 0.74 -3.59
N MET A 88 -18.75 0.23 -3.14
CA MET A 88 -18.55 -1.21 -2.88
C MET A 88 -19.50 -1.73 -1.81
N ARG A 89 -19.74 -0.96 -0.73
CA ARG A 89 -20.68 -1.34 0.33
C ARG A 89 -22.09 -1.48 -0.21
N LEU A 90 -22.56 -0.49 -0.97
CA LEU A 90 -23.89 -0.51 -1.57
C LEU A 90 -24.05 -1.67 -2.57
N ALA A 91 -23.07 -1.87 -3.46
CA ALA A 91 -23.13 -2.90 -4.49
C ALA A 91 -23.11 -4.33 -3.91
N LEU A 92 -22.28 -4.59 -2.88
CA LEU A 92 -22.07 -5.94 -2.36
C LEU A 92 -22.92 -6.28 -1.12
N LYS A 93 -23.36 -5.27 -0.37
CA LYS A 93 -24.01 -5.45 0.94
C LYS A 93 -25.34 -4.70 1.07
N GLY A 94 -25.69 -3.84 0.10
CA GLY A 94 -26.90 -3.02 0.14
C GLY A 94 -26.84 -1.91 1.20
N GLN A 95 -27.92 -1.14 1.31
CA GLN A 95 -27.98 0.07 2.15
C GLN A 95 -27.71 -0.19 3.65
N GLY A 96 -28.17 -1.31 4.20
CA GLY A 96 -27.98 -1.66 5.62
C GLY A 96 -26.73 -2.48 5.93
N GLY A 97 -26.00 -2.93 4.91
CA GLY A 97 -24.88 -3.84 5.09
C GLY A 97 -23.53 -3.14 5.28
N GLN A 98 -22.54 -3.88 5.77
CA GLN A 98 -21.19 -3.37 6.06
C GLN A 98 -20.12 -4.23 5.38
N LEU A 99 -19.03 -3.62 4.91
CA LEU A 99 -17.85 -4.35 4.46
C LEU A 99 -17.07 -4.85 5.68
N GLU A 100 -16.22 -5.87 5.49
CA GLU A 100 -15.38 -6.38 6.59
C GLU A 100 -14.43 -5.30 7.13
N MET A 101 -13.87 -4.45 6.27
CA MET A 101 -13.05 -3.32 6.68
C MET A 101 -13.80 -2.28 7.55
N ASN A 102 -15.14 -2.21 7.48
CA ASN A 102 -15.93 -1.33 8.35
C ASN A 102 -16.01 -1.85 9.80
N LYS A 103 -15.63 -3.11 10.05
CA LYS A 103 -15.60 -3.71 11.39
C LYS A 103 -14.29 -3.44 12.14
N MET A 104 -13.30 -2.82 11.48
CA MET A 104 -12.04 -2.45 12.12
C MET A 104 -12.28 -1.44 13.24
N GLN A 105 -11.60 -1.63 14.38
CA GLN A 105 -11.83 -0.85 15.60
C GLN A 105 -11.46 0.63 15.46
N TYR A 106 -10.49 0.92 14.59
CA TYR A 106 -9.92 2.25 14.42
C TYR A 106 -10.09 2.70 12.98
N THR A 107 -10.44 3.98 12.82
CA THR A 107 -10.51 4.65 11.53
C THR A 107 -9.76 5.97 11.63
N GLY A 108 -9.17 6.39 10.52
CA GLY A 108 -8.45 7.65 10.43
C GLY A 108 -8.47 8.16 9.00
N LEU A 109 -8.16 9.45 8.85
CA LEU A 109 -7.91 10.07 7.55
C LEU A 109 -6.39 10.26 7.41
N VAL A 110 -5.89 10.06 6.20
CA VAL A 110 -4.47 10.22 5.87
C VAL A 110 -4.35 11.24 4.75
N ALA A 111 -3.43 12.18 4.91
CA ALA A 111 -3.06 13.14 3.88
C ALA A 111 -2.05 12.47 2.93
N THR A 112 -2.40 12.40 1.64
CA THR A 112 -1.71 11.56 0.65
C THR A 112 -0.85 12.35 -0.32
N GLU A 113 -0.64 13.64 -0.11
CA GLU A 113 0.21 14.46 -0.97
C GLU A 113 1.65 13.93 -1.02
N SER A 114 2.22 13.92 -2.22
CA SER A 114 3.63 13.62 -2.44
C SER A 114 4.50 14.86 -2.18
N ALA A 115 5.82 14.69 -2.22
CA ALA A 115 6.79 15.79 -2.18
C ALA A 115 7.15 16.29 -3.59
N ASP A 116 6.30 16.02 -4.58
CA ASP A 116 6.50 16.50 -5.94
C ASP A 116 6.28 18.02 -6.03
N LYS A 117 7.16 18.72 -6.74
CA LYS A 117 7.10 20.19 -6.87
C LYS A 117 6.17 20.65 -7.97
N LYS A 118 5.81 19.76 -8.91
CA LYS A 118 5.03 20.07 -10.10
C LYS A 118 3.61 19.53 -10.01
N GLU A 119 3.42 18.42 -9.31
CA GLU A 119 2.14 17.73 -9.20
C GLU A 119 1.59 17.78 -7.78
N ALA A 120 0.35 18.27 -7.63
CA ALA A 120 -0.32 18.32 -6.34
C ALA A 120 -0.93 16.96 -5.91
N VAL A 121 -1.10 16.04 -6.86
CA VAL A 121 -1.72 14.72 -6.66
C VAL A 121 -0.63 13.66 -6.71
N THR A 122 -0.56 12.83 -5.68
CA THR A 122 0.41 11.72 -5.62
C THR A 122 0.14 10.68 -6.69
N ASP A 123 1.20 10.01 -7.13
CA ASP A 123 1.09 8.71 -7.79
C ASP A 123 1.20 7.56 -6.77
N SER A 124 1.01 6.32 -7.23
CA SER A 124 1.13 5.12 -6.40
C SER A 124 2.53 4.91 -5.81
N ALA A 125 3.60 5.32 -6.50
CA ALA A 125 4.97 5.09 -6.06
C ALA A 125 5.34 5.96 -4.85
N ALA A 126 5.05 7.26 -4.94
CA ALA A 126 5.30 8.18 -3.84
C ALA A 126 4.44 7.84 -2.60
N ALA A 127 3.16 7.51 -2.82
CA ALA A 127 2.26 7.11 -1.74
C ALA A 127 2.71 5.82 -1.05
N ALA A 128 3.08 4.79 -1.83
CA ALA A 128 3.55 3.53 -1.29
C ALA A 128 4.90 3.66 -0.57
N THR A 129 5.80 4.53 -1.03
CA THR A 129 7.05 4.86 -0.32
C THR A 129 6.77 5.53 1.03
N ALA A 130 5.78 6.42 1.09
CA ALA A 130 5.36 7.01 2.36
C ALA A 130 4.81 5.96 3.33
N TYR A 131 4.01 5.00 2.85
CA TYR A 131 3.51 3.90 3.67
C TYR A 131 4.61 2.90 4.10
N SER A 132 5.55 2.59 3.22
CA SER A 132 6.54 1.53 3.45
C SER A 132 7.73 2.03 4.28
N ALA A 133 8.18 3.26 4.07
CA ALA A 133 9.39 3.81 4.68
C ALA A 133 9.13 4.99 5.63
N GLY A 134 7.92 5.55 5.64
CA GLY A 134 7.58 6.72 6.45
C GLY A 134 8.17 8.03 5.95
N VAL A 135 8.55 8.08 4.66
CA VAL A 135 9.19 9.25 4.03
C VAL A 135 8.41 9.63 2.78
N ARG A 136 8.01 10.91 2.68
CA ARG A 136 7.42 11.47 1.46
C ARG A 136 8.50 11.70 0.41
N THR A 137 8.17 11.45 -0.86
CA THR A 137 9.08 11.57 -2.00
C THR A 137 8.32 12.09 -3.23
N TYR A 138 9.00 12.27 -4.37
CA TYR A 138 8.41 12.77 -5.62
C TYR A 138 7.67 11.65 -6.39
N ASN A 139 6.80 12.02 -7.34
CA ASN A 139 6.00 11.05 -8.08
C ASN A 139 6.88 10.12 -8.93
N GLY A 140 6.58 8.83 -8.90
CA GLY A 140 7.34 7.79 -9.59
C GLY A 140 8.56 7.26 -8.83
N ALA A 141 8.92 7.83 -7.67
CA ALA A 141 9.98 7.31 -6.82
C ALA A 141 9.51 6.07 -6.03
N VAL A 142 10.32 5.00 -6.03
CA VAL A 142 10.06 3.76 -5.31
C VAL A 142 11.14 3.56 -4.26
N GLY A 143 10.79 3.61 -2.97
CA GLY A 143 11.71 3.31 -1.88
C GLY A 143 12.88 4.29 -1.75
N VAL A 144 12.81 5.49 -2.33
CA VAL A 144 13.85 6.52 -2.23
C VAL A 144 13.29 7.84 -1.68
N ASP A 145 14.12 8.63 -1.00
CA ASP A 145 13.78 9.98 -0.57
C ASP A 145 13.70 10.96 -1.75
N SER A 146 13.35 12.22 -1.48
CA SER A 146 13.26 13.26 -2.53
C SER A 146 14.58 13.59 -3.24
N ASN A 147 15.71 13.09 -2.73
CA ASN A 147 17.03 13.21 -3.35
C ASN A 147 17.44 11.93 -4.11
N GLY A 148 16.54 10.95 -4.22
CA GLY A 148 16.81 9.66 -4.87
C GLY A 148 17.66 8.70 -4.02
N LYS A 149 17.83 8.96 -2.72
CA LYS A 149 18.58 8.06 -1.84
C LYS A 149 17.69 6.95 -1.30
N PRO A 150 18.13 5.67 -1.32
CA PRO A 150 17.38 4.56 -0.74
C PRO A 150 16.98 4.83 0.72
N VAL A 151 15.71 4.62 1.03
CA VAL A 151 15.16 4.68 2.39
C VAL A 151 14.67 3.32 2.83
N LYS A 152 15.06 2.91 4.04
CA LYS A 152 14.78 1.56 4.52
C LYS A 152 13.29 1.30 4.70
N ASN A 153 12.76 0.35 3.94
CA ASN A 153 11.35 0.01 3.88
C ASN A 153 10.91 -0.98 4.98
N LEU A 154 9.61 -1.23 5.07
CA LEU A 154 9.01 -2.05 6.13
C LEU A 154 9.44 -3.53 6.05
N LEU A 155 9.63 -4.09 4.87
CA LEU A 155 10.02 -5.51 4.74
C LEU A 155 11.48 -5.71 5.10
N GLU A 156 12.37 -4.78 4.74
CA GLU A 156 13.75 -4.81 5.21
C GLU A 156 13.83 -4.72 6.74
N ARG A 157 13.03 -3.83 7.35
CA ARG A 157 12.93 -3.73 8.82
C ARG A 157 12.37 -5.00 9.46
N ALA A 158 11.40 -5.65 8.81
CA ALA A 158 10.82 -6.90 9.28
C ALA A 158 11.86 -8.04 9.22
N ARG A 159 12.61 -8.14 8.13
CA ARG A 159 13.70 -9.10 7.94
C ARG A 159 14.82 -8.91 8.96
N ASP A 160 15.26 -7.67 9.19
CA ASP A 160 16.23 -7.35 10.23
C ASP A 160 15.77 -7.77 11.63
N ALA A 161 14.45 -7.76 11.86
CA ALA A 161 13.83 -8.24 13.08
C ALA A 161 13.59 -9.76 13.09
N GLY A 162 14.14 -10.51 12.13
CA GLY A 162 13.99 -11.95 12.00
C GLY A 162 12.58 -12.42 11.65
N LYS A 163 11.78 -11.57 10.98
CA LYS A 163 10.42 -11.90 10.55
C LYS A 163 10.40 -12.34 9.08
N ALA A 164 9.51 -13.28 8.78
CA ALA A 164 9.14 -13.56 7.40
C ALA A 164 8.41 -12.35 6.78
N THR A 165 8.57 -12.20 5.47
CA THR A 165 8.11 -11.08 4.66
C THR A 165 7.32 -11.58 3.46
N GLY A 166 6.38 -10.76 2.97
CA GLY A 166 5.58 -11.13 1.82
C GLY A 166 4.97 -9.94 1.12
N VAL A 167 4.87 -10.05 -0.20
CA VAL A 167 4.17 -9.11 -1.09
C VAL A 167 3.17 -9.90 -1.92
N VAL A 168 1.90 -9.48 -1.85
CA VAL A 168 0.80 -10.10 -2.58
C VAL A 168 0.01 -9.00 -3.27
N THR A 169 -0.19 -9.13 -4.58
CA THR A 169 -0.95 -8.16 -5.38
C THR A 169 -1.75 -8.86 -6.47
N THR A 170 -2.81 -8.20 -6.95
CA THR A 170 -3.53 -8.59 -8.17
C THR A 170 -2.91 -7.94 -9.43
N SER A 171 -1.99 -6.99 -9.27
CA SER A 171 -1.25 -6.35 -10.36
C SER A 171 0.09 -7.07 -10.62
N GLN A 172 1.00 -6.41 -11.35
CA GLN A 172 2.38 -6.87 -11.48
C GLN A 172 3.10 -6.69 -10.15
N VAL A 173 3.85 -7.70 -9.68
CA VAL A 173 4.62 -7.62 -8.42
C VAL A 173 5.70 -6.53 -8.46
N THR A 174 6.08 -6.12 -9.65
CA THR A 174 7.04 -5.05 -9.96
C THR A 174 6.42 -3.66 -10.11
N ASP A 175 5.09 -3.54 -10.06
CA ASP A 175 4.42 -2.24 -10.11
C ASP A 175 4.66 -1.45 -8.80
N ALA A 176 4.42 -0.14 -8.83
CA ALA A 176 4.86 0.79 -7.79
C ALA A 176 4.42 0.42 -6.37
N SER A 177 3.13 0.08 -6.18
CA SER A 177 2.56 -0.21 -4.87
C SER A 177 3.27 -1.38 -4.15
N PRO A 178 3.42 -2.57 -4.77
CA PRO A 178 4.23 -3.64 -4.19
C PRO A 178 5.73 -3.32 -4.17
N ALA A 179 6.26 -2.68 -5.21
CA ALA A 179 7.69 -2.40 -5.34
C ALA A 179 8.24 -1.50 -4.23
N ALA A 180 7.45 -0.52 -3.74
CA ALA A 180 7.92 0.38 -2.68
C ALA A 180 8.18 -0.33 -1.34
N PHE A 181 7.68 -1.55 -1.16
CA PHE A 181 7.96 -2.40 0.00
C PHE A 181 9.18 -3.30 -0.21
N SER A 182 9.74 -3.38 -1.42
CA SER A 182 10.71 -4.42 -1.77
C SER A 182 11.86 -3.97 -2.68
N ALA A 183 11.88 -2.72 -3.13
CA ALA A 183 12.91 -2.17 -4.01
C ALA A 183 13.13 -0.66 -3.77
N HIS A 184 14.24 -0.17 -4.29
CA HIS A 184 14.70 1.21 -4.28
C HIS A 184 15.13 1.61 -5.70
N VAL A 185 14.26 2.35 -6.41
CA VAL A 185 14.55 2.88 -7.74
C VAL A 185 14.03 4.31 -7.87
N ALA A 186 14.78 5.15 -8.59
CA ALA A 186 14.41 6.54 -8.83
C ALA A 186 13.17 6.70 -9.74
N ASN A 187 12.84 5.66 -10.51
CA ASN A 187 11.71 5.64 -11.43
C ASN A 187 11.03 4.27 -11.43
N ARG A 188 9.73 4.25 -11.11
CA ARG A 188 8.86 3.05 -11.07
C ARG A 188 8.84 2.23 -12.37
N SER A 189 9.24 2.82 -13.49
CA SER A 189 9.32 2.13 -14.78
C SER A 189 10.51 1.18 -14.89
N ASP A 190 11.48 1.22 -13.96
CA ASP A 190 12.62 0.29 -13.94
C ASP A 190 12.25 -1.08 -13.35
N GLN A 191 11.23 -1.71 -13.94
CA GLN A 191 10.61 -2.91 -13.39
C GLN A 191 11.51 -4.14 -13.43
N SER A 192 12.46 -4.22 -14.37
CA SER A 192 13.45 -5.29 -14.36
C SER A 192 14.40 -5.19 -13.18
N GLU A 193 14.82 -3.97 -12.83
CA GLU A 193 15.64 -3.73 -11.64
C GLU A 193 14.85 -3.99 -10.36
N ILE A 194 13.58 -3.56 -10.30
CA ILE A 194 12.68 -3.89 -9.19
C ILE A 194 12.58 -5.42 -9.00
N ALA A 195 12.35 -6.18 -10.08
CA ALA A 195 12.27 -7.65 -10.03
C ALA A 195 13.56 -8.27 -9.46
N ARG A 196 14.73 -7.76 -9.88
CA ARG A 196 16.03 -8.21 -9.37
C ARG A 196 16.17 -7.91 -7.87
N GLN A 197 15.87 -6.69 -7.44
CA GLN A 197 15.99 -6.30 -6.03
C GLN A 197 15.07 -7.10 -5.11
N ILE A 198 13.86 -7.46 -5.56
CA ILE A 198 12.92 -8.31 -4.80
C ILE A 198 13.59 -9.61 -4.33
N ILE A 199 14.31 -10.30 -5.22
CA ILE A 199 14.88 -11.63 -4.94
C ILE A 199 16.34 -11.59 -4.47
N GLU A 200 17.12 -10.59 -4.88
CA GLU A 200 18.55 -10.53 -4.57
C GLU A 200 18.87 -9.65 -3.36
N GLU A 201 18.14 -8.54 -3.19
CA GLU A 201 18.46 -7.51 -2.20
C GLU A 201 17.52 -7.54 -1.02
N THR A 202 16.22 -7.38 -1.24
CA THR A 202 15.21 -7.46 -0.18
C THR A 202 14.96 -8.92 0.22
N LYS A 203 15.12 -9.86 -0.70
CA LYS A 203 14.94 -11.31 -0.46
C LYS A 203 13.59 -11.60 0.19
N VAL A 204 12.52 -11.11 -0.42
CA VAL A 204 11.15 -11.27 0.08
C VAL A 204 10.81 -12.77 0.09
N ASP A 205 10.26 -13.31 1.18
CA ASP A 205 10.02 -14.76 1.28
C ASP A 205 8.86 -15.25 0.41
N VAL A 206 7.79 -14.44 0.28
CA VAL A 206 6.61 -14.75 -0.53
C VAL A 206 6.31 -13.61 -1.50
N VAL A 207 6.28 -13.92 -2.79
CA VAL A 207 5.97 -12.96 -3.86
C VAL A 207 4.85 -13.55 -4.72
N LEU A 208 3.66 -12.95 -4.70
CA LEU A 208 2.49 -13.42 -5.44
C LEU A 208 1.83 -12.28 -6.21
N GLY A 209 1.67 -12.45 -7.51
CA GLY A 209 1.02 -11.50 -8.41
C GLY A 209 1.37 -11.81 -9.87
N GLY A 210 1.10 -10.86 -10.77
CA GLY A 210 1.43 -10.98 -12.19
C GLY A 210 2.76 -10.32 -12.57
N GLY A 211 2.91 -10.03 -13.87
CA GLY A 211 4.06 -9.28 -14.42
C GLY A 211 5.21 -10.16 -14.88
N GLU A 212 4.95 -11.39 -15.31
CA GLU A 212 5.95 -12.36 -15.76
C GLU A 212 6.91 -11.78 -16.82
N ASP A 213 6.41 -10.87 -17.67
CA ASP A 213 7.17 -10.15 -18.70
C ASP A 213 8.51 -9.54 -18.23
N TRP A 214 8.61 -9.11 -16.96
CA TRP A 214 9.82 -8.50 -16.42
C TRP A 214 10.81 -9.50 -15.84
N TRP A 215 10.40 -10.75 -15.68
CA TRP A 215 11.18 -11.83 -15.08
C TRP A 215 11.93 -12.66 -16.12
N PHE A 216 11.53 -12.58 -17.39
CA PHE A 216 12.18 -13.25 -18.50
C PHE A 216 12.75 -12.26 -19.52
N PRO A 217 13.89 -12.59 -20.16
CA PRO A 217 14.43 -11.78 -21.25
C PRO A 217 13.53 -11.86 -22.49
N ALA A 218 13.66 -10.85 -23.37
CA ALA A 218 12.95 -10.84 -24.64
C ALA A 218 13.16 -12.13 -25.45
N GLY A 219 12.06 -12.67 -25.99
CA GLY A 219 12.05 -13.95 -26.72
C GLY A 219 11.96 -15.19 -25.83
N ASN A 220 11.81 -15.04 -24.52
CA ASN A 220 11.52 -16.13 -23.60
C ASN A 220 10.18 -15.88 -22.90
N PRO A 221 9.05 -16.40 -23.42
CA PRO A 221 7.72 -16.09 -22.90
C PRO A 221 7.47 -16.59 -21.47
N GLY A 222 8.30 -17.48 -20.92
CA GLY A 222 8.00 -18.10 -19.63
C GLY A 222 6.76 -18.99 -19.69
N ALA A 223 5.83 -18.81 -18.75
CA ALA A 223 4.60 -19.58 -18.64
C ALA A 223 3.48 -19.09 -19.56
N TRP A 224 3.36 -17.77 -19.74
CA TRP A 224 2.34 -17.12 -20.54
C TRP A 224 2.92 -16.71 -21.90
N PRO A 225 2.24 -17.01 -23.03
CA PRO A 225 2.81 -16.74 -24.35
C PRO A 225 2.94 -15.23 -24.59
N ASP A 226 4.03 -14.82 -25.24
CA ASP A 226 4.18 -13.47 -25.79
C ASP A 226 3.20 -13.25 -26.96
N ASN A 227 2.75 -12.01 -27.12
CA ASN A 227 1.83 -11.53 -28.16
C ASN A 227 0.55 -12.38 -28.34
N PRO A 228 -0.17 -12.73 -27.25
CA PRO A 228 -1.41 -13.50 -27.36
C PRO A 228 -2.47 -12.72 -28.18
N PRO A 229 -3.41 -13.38 -28.88
CA PRO A 229 -4.42 -12.69 -29.69
C PRO A 229 -5.28 -11.69 -28.90
N LYS A 230 -5.44 -11.90 -27.59
CA LYS A 230 -6.20 -11.03 -26.70
C LYS A 230 -5.44 -9.75 -26.32
N ASP A 231 -4.11 -9.81 -26.32
CA ASP A 231 -3.22 -8.68 -26.03
C ASP A 231 -1.92 -8.81 -26.84
N PRO A 232 -1.90 -8.32 -28.09
CA PRO A 232 -0.70 -8.41 -28.92
C PRO A 232 0.50 -7.62 -28.39
N THR A 233 0.33 -6.81 -27.34
CA THR A 233 1.39 -5.98 -26.77
C THR A 233 2.12 -6.64 -25.61
N GLU A 234 1.55 -7.69 -25.01
CA GLU A 234 2.19 -8.49 -23.97
C GLU A 234 3.45 -9.16 -24.54
N GLN A 235 4.58 -8.95 -23.89
CA GLN A 235 5.84 -9.59 -24.29
C GLN A 235 6.88 -9.52 -23.18
N SER A 236 7.61 -10.60 -23.03
CA SER A 236 8.79 -10.68 -22.19
C SER A 236 9.82 -9.64 -22.61
N LYS A 237 10.31 -8.88 -21.63
CA LYS A 237 11.15 -7.69 -21.85
C LYS A 237 12.11 -7.40 -20.69
N GLY A 238 12.30 -8.38 -19.81
CA GLY A 238 13.26 -8.30 -18.70
C GLY A 238 14.67 -8.00 -19.18
N THR A 239 15.33 -7.01 -18.57
CA THR A 239 16.71 -6.61 -18.94
C THR A 239 17.77 -7.16 -17.99
N LYS A 240 17.38 -7.94 -16.98
CA LYS A 240 18.27 -8.50 -15.93
C LYS A 240 18.48 -10.01 -16.08
N GLY A 241 18.35 -10.51 -17.31
CA GLY A 241 18.43 -11.93 -17.61
C GLY A 241 17.17 -12.70 -17.17
N ASN A 242 17.29 -14.02 -17.04
CA ASN A 242 16.19 -14.87 -16.58
C ASN A 242 16.13 -14.89 -15.05
N LEU A 243 15.30 -14.00 -14.49
CA LEU A 243 15.16 -13.82 -13.05
C LEU A 243 14.39 -14.97 -12.39
N VAL A 244 13.55 -15.71 -13.12
CA VAL A 244 12.91 -16.93 -12.58
C VAL A 244 13.95 -18.02 -12.32
N THR A 245 14.85 -18.28 -13.28
CA THR A 245 15.95 -19.22 -13.11
C THR A 245 16.87 -18.76 -11.98
N ARG A 246 17.14 -17.45 -11.90
CA ARG A 246 17.92 -16.86 -10.82
C ARG A 246 17.25 -17.07 -9.45
N ALA A 247 15.95 -16.85 -9.35
CA ALA A 247 15.19 -17.06 -8.12
C ALA A 247 15.26 -18.53 -7.69
N GLN A 248 15.11 -19.48 -8.61
CA GLN A 248 15.25 -20.91 -8.32
C GLN A 248 16.66 -21.27 -7.79
N GLN A 249 17.72 -20.69 -8.36
CA GLN A 249 19.09 -20.85 -7.86
C GLN A 249 19.27 -20.27 -6.44
N LEU A 250 18.50 -19.24 -6.09
CA LEU A 250 18.47 -18.65 -4.75
C LEU A 250 17.55 -19.43 -3.78
N GLY A 251 16.90 -20.51 -4.23
CA GLY A 251 16.07 -21.39 -3.41
C GLY A 251 14.57 -21.09 -3.45
N TYR A 252 14.11 -20.20 -4.34
CA TYR A 252 12.69 -19.94 -4.51
C TYR A 252 11.99 -21.07 -5.29
N SER A 253 10.76 -21.38 -4.89
CA SER A 253 9.84 -22.19 -5.69
C SER A 253 9.02 -21.30 -6.60
N TYR A 254 9.12 -21.51 -7.90
CA TYR A 254 8.29 -20.81 -8.89
C TYR A 254 6.98 -21.58 -9.13
N VAL A 255 5.85 -20.86 -9.10
CA VAL A 255 4.51 -21.39 -9.36
C VAL A 255 3.76 -20.48 -10.34
N ARG A 256 2.87 -21.07 -11.13
CA ARG A 256 2.11 -20.42 -12.20
C ARG A 256 0.66 -20.90 -12.22
#